data_AF-A0A698FAP9-F1
#
_entry.id   AF-A0A698FAP9-F1
#
_cell.length_a   1.000
_cell.length_b   1.000
_cell.length_c   1.000
_cell.angle_alpha   90.00
_cell.angle_beta   90.00
_cell.angle_gamma   90.00
#
_symmetry.space_group_name_H-M   'P 1'
#
loop_
_entity.id
_entity.type
_entity.pdbx_description
1 polymer ?
#
loop_
_entity_poly.entity_id
_entity_poly.type
_entity_poly.pdbx_seq_one_letter_code
_entity_poly.pdbx_strand_id
1 'polypeptide(L)'
;MFRYSIIFSIFVVALFGINLKSFFTYTFDANKQYDMTQAKDLYFKNKCNVCHGDNAEKSITGSKVLKDMSPEDIKAALVGYTLDGSTSANASQMAFYARNLSHDDMDNIIAYIKGGNFAVDLQVKDLLEEEPPQKTKHNTFLK
;
A
#
# COMPACT_ATOMS: atom_id res chain seq x y z
N MET A 1 18.58 37.19 17.31
CA MET A 1 18.67 35.72 17.48
C MET A 1 17.33 35.01 17.33
N PHE A 2 16.18 35.58 17.75
CA PHE A 2 14.85 34.92 17.65
C PHE A 2 14.28 34.73 16.23
N ARG A 3 14.71 35.53 15.23
CA ARG A 3 14.17 35.48 13.86
C ARG A 3 14.68 34.29 13.03
N TYR A 4 15.86 33.75 13.36
CA TYR A 4 16.42 32.59 12.64
C TYR A 4 15.85 31.26 13.15
N SER A 5 15.43 31.19 14.42
CA SER A 5 14.80 30.00 15.00
C SER A 5 13.41 29.70 14.39
N ILE A 6 12.65 30.74 14.04
CA ILE A 6 11.32 30.59 13.43
C ILE A 6 11.44 30.11 11.97
N ILE A 7 12.44 30.61 11.22
CA ILE A 7 12.66 30.22 9.82
C ILE A 7 13.14 28.76 9.73
N PHE A 8 13.97 28.30 10.67
CA PHE A 8 14.39 26.90 10.76
C PHE A 8 13.21 25.97 11.07
N SER A 9 12.30 26.39 11.96
CA SER A 9 11.10 25.61 12.30
C SER A 9 10.13 25.45 11.13
N ILE A 10 9.97 26.46 10.28
CA ILE A 10 9.08 26.38 9.10
C ILE A 10 9.69 25.50 8.00
N PHE A 11 11.02 25.51 7.85
CA PHE A 11 11.71 24.68 6.86
C PHE A 11 11.64 23.18 7.18
N VAL A 12 11.68 22.81 8.46
CA VAL A 12 11.46 21.42 8.90
C VAL A 12 10.02 20.98 8.61
N VAL A 13 9.02 21.82 8.89
CA VAL A 13 7.61 21.46 8.64
C VAL A 13 7.27 21.41 7.14
N ALA A 14 7.95 22.21 6.30
CA ALA A 14 7.75 22.17 4.84
C ALA A 14 8.46 20.99 4.15
N LEU A 15 9.62 20.54 4.66
CA LEU A 15 10.30 19.34 4.16
C LEU A 15 9.65 18.03 4.64
N PHE A 16 9.01 18.05 5.81
CA PHE A 16 8.21 16.93 6.35
C PHE A 16 6.70 17.14 6.22
N GLY A 17 6.27 18.03 5.32
CA GLY A 17 4.86 18.28 4.98
C GLY A 17 4.21 17.14 4.19
N ILE A 18 4.79 15.95 4.23
CA ILE A 18 4.20 14.74 3.68
C ILE A 18 3.32 14.18 4.78
N ASN A 19 2.05 13.92 4.45
CA ASN A 19 1.07 13.36 5.36
C ASN A 19 1.63 12.04 5.93
N LEU A 20 2.26 12.08 7.12
CA LEU A 20 2.99 10.94 7.71
C LEU A 20 2.09 9.71 7.80
N LYS A 21 0.78 9.92 8.00
CA LYS A 21 -0.23 8.88 8.03
C LYS A 21 -0.25 8.07 6.73
N SER A 22 -0.12 8.75 5.59
CA SER A 22 -0.04 8.11 4.27
C SER A 22 1.22 7.26 4.14
N PHE A 23 2.35 7.67 4.72
CA PHE A 23 3.55 6.83 4.69
C PHE A 23 3.37 5.55 5.52
N PHE A 24 2.82 5.63 6.74
CA PHE A 24 2.67 4.44 7.59
C PHE A 24 1.50 3.53 7.20
N THR A 25 0.46 4.04 6.53
CA THR A 25 -0.67 3.21 6.11
C THR A 25 -0.41 2.38 4.86
N TYR A 26 0.64 2.71 4.10
CA TYR A 26 0.97 2.05 2.83
C TYR A 26 2.33 1.31 2.84
N THR A 27 3.14 1.45 3.89
CA THR A 27 4.41 0.72 4.04
C THR A 27 4.23 -0.65 4.68
N PHE A 28 5.20 -1.54 4.44
CA PHE A 28 5.24 -2.88 5.03
C PHE A 28 6.43 -3.01 5.98
N ASP A 29 6.28 -3.81 7.04
CA ASP A 29 7.41 -4.17 7.89
C ASP A 29 8.23 -5.29 7.23
N ALA A 30 9.39 -4.93 6.69
CA ALA A 30 10.32 -5.87 6.04
C ALA A 30 10.90 -6.92 7.01
N ASN A 31 10.85 -6.69 8.32
CA ASN A 31 11.33 -7.66 9.31
C ASN A 31 10.24 -8.64 9.75
N LYS A 32 8.98 -8.37 9.40
CA LYS A 32 7.85 -9.21 9.79
C LYS A 32 7.91 -10.53 9.03
N GLN A 33 7.86 -11.63 9.80
CA GLN A 33 7.68 -12.97 9.27
C GLN A 33 6.18 -13.29 9.26
N TYR A 34 5.65 -13.70 8.10
CA TYR A 34 4.24 -14.04 7.95
C TYR A 34 4.04 -15.55 8.12
N ASP A 35 3.07 -15.94 8.95
CA ASP A 35 2.55 -17.31 8.94
C ASP A 35 1.64 -17.46 7.73
N MET A 36 2.13 -18.19 6.72
CA MET A 36 1.40 -18.40 5.46
C MET A 36 0.09 -19.18 5.63
N THR A 37 -0.02 -20.01 6.68
CA THR A 37 -1.26 -20.73 7.00
C THR A 37 -2.30 -19.77 7.55
N GLN A 38 -1.89 -18.90 8.48
CA GLN A 38 -2.76 -17.86 9.03
C GLN A 38 -3.16 -16.84 7.97
N ALA A 39 -2.20 -16.40 7.15
CA ALA A 39 -2.44 -15.48 6.04
C ALA A 39 -3.46 -16.03 5.04
N LYS A 40 -3.34 -17.32 4.69
CA LYS A 40 -4.33 -18.03 3.90
C LYS A 40 -5.68 -18.07 4.60
N ASP A 41 -5.74 -18.47 5.87
CA ASP A 41 -7.00 -18.53 6.62
C ASP A 41 -7.72 -17.17 6.61
N LEU A 42 -7.00 -16.07 6.85
CA LEU A 42 -7.54 -14.71 6.77
C LEU A 42 -8.13 -14.40 5.39
N TYR A 43 -7.47 -14.79 4.30
CA TYR A 43 -7.97 -14.57 2.94
C TYR A 43 -9.32 -15.28 2.69
N PHE A 44 -9.45 -16.54 3.10
CA PHE A 44 -10.67 -17.32 2.91
C PHE A 44 -11.76 -16.94 3.91
N LYS A 45 -11.42 -16.66 5.17
CA LYS A 45 -12.34 -16.20 6.22
C LYS A 45 -13.02 -14.88 5.86
N ASN A 46 -12.27 -13.96 5.26
CA ASN A 46 -12.79 -12.69 4.76
C ASN A 46 -13.44 -12.82 3.36
N LYS A 47 -13.58 -14.05 2.82
CA LYS A 47 -14.24 -14.36 1.55
C LYS A 47 -13.64 -13.64 0.35
N CYS A 48 -12.37 -13.26 0.42
CA CYS A 48 -11.67 -12.60 -0.69
C CYS A 48 -11.67 -13.50 -1.94
N ASN A 49 -11.53 -14.81 -1.73
CA ASN A 49 -11.49 -15.82 -2.77
C ASN A 49 -12.78 -15.92 -3.61
N VAL A 50 -13.93 -15.57 -3.02
CA VAL A 50 -15.24 -15.65 -3.69
C VAL A 50 -15.27 -14.77 -4.94
N CYS A 51 -14.66 -13.59 -4.87
CA CYS A 51 -14.62 -12.63 -5.98
C CYS A 51 -13.27 -12.61 -6.71
N HIS A 52 -12.16 -12.84 -6.01
CA HIS A 52 -10.81 -12.73 -6.58
C HIS A 52 -10.19 -14.07 -6.98
N GLY A 53 -10.80 -15.22 -6.64
CA GLY A 53 -10.21 -16.55 -6.88
C GLY A 53 -9.31 -17.02 -5.75
N ASP A 54 -8.99 -18.31 -5.71
CA ASP A 54 -8.27 -18.89 -4.57
C ASP A 54 -6.81 -18.41 -4.47
N ASN A 55 -6.24 -17.95 -5.59
CA ASN A 55 -4.90 -17.37 -5.72
C ASN A 55 -4.96 -15.92 -6.26
N ALA A 56 -6.10 -15.25 -6.05
CA ALA A 56 -6.36 -13.89 -6.51
C ALA A 56 -6.19 -13.67 -8.04
N GLU A 57 -6.45 -14.71 -8.83
CA GLU A 57 -6.27 -14.76 -10.28
C GLU A 57 -7.48 -14.31 -11.11
N LYS A 58 -8.65 -14.13 -10.49
CA LYS A 58 -9.90 -13.86 -11.20
C LYS A 58 -10.14 -12.37 -11.42
N SER A 59 -10.64 -12.08 -12.61
CA SER A 59 -11.29 -10.82 -12.96
C SER A 59 -12.78 -11.10 -13.13
N ILE A 60 -13.61 -10.71 -12.16
CA ILE A 60 -15.07 -10.64 -12.34
C ILE A 60 -15.45 -9.18 -12.62
N THR A 61 -16.62 -8.92 -13.19
CA THR A 61 -17.07 -7.54 -13.51
C THR A 61 -16.95 -6.63 -12.28
N GLY A 62 -15.93 -5.76 -12.28
CA GLY A 62 -15.66 -4.81 -11.19
C GLY A 62 -14.58 -5.23 -10.18
N SER A 63 -14.06 -6.46 -10.22
CA SER A 63 -12.90 -6.87 -9.44
C SER A 63 -11.63 -6.86 -10.31
N LYS A 64 -10.50 -6.51 -9.69
CA LYS A 64 -9.18 -6.59 -10.32
C LYS A 64 -8.53 -7.93 -10.01
N VAL A 65 -7.65 -8.37 -10.92
CA VAL A 65 -6.75 -9.52 -10.71
C VAL A 65 -5.65 -9.09 -9.75
N LEU A 66 -5.73 -9.48 -8.47
CA LEU A 66 -4.82 -8.95 -7.45
C LEU A 66 -3.41 -9.55 -7.56
N LYS A 67 -3.26 -10.77 -8.07
CA LYS A 67 -1.93 -11.37 -8.25
C LYS A 67 -0.99 -10.53 -9.14
N ASP A 68 -1.57 -9.79 -10.09
CA ASP A 68 -0.86 -8.96 -11.06
C ASP A 68 -0.62 -7.53 -10.54
N MET A 69 -1.25 -7.15 -9.43
CA MET A 69 -1.04 -5.86 -8.77
C MET A 69 0.21 -5.89 -7.88
N SER A 70 0.81 -4.71 -7.66
CA SER A 70 1.86 -4.58 -6.66
C SER A 70 1.28 -4.68 -5.24
N PRO A 71 2.08 -5.10 -4.25
CA PRO A 71 1.64 -5.10 -2.85
C PRO A 71 1.12 -3.72 -2.40
N GLU A 72 1.81 -2.64 -2.79
CA GLU A 72 1.47 -1.25 -2.46
C GLU A 72 0.09 -0.89 -3.03
N ASP A 73 -0.17 -1.24 -4.28
CA ASP A 73 -1.43 -0.94 -4.95
C ASP A 73 -2.60 -1.68 -4.31
N ILE A 74 -2.38 -2.93 -3.86
CA ILE A 74 -3.40 -3.70 -3.13
C ILE A 74 -3.70 -3.04 -1.79
N LYS A 75 -2.66 -2.69 -1.01
CA LYS A 75 -2.82 -2.02 0.30
C LYS A 75 -3.47 -0.65 0.14
N ALA A 76 -3.05 0.10 -0.87
CA ALA A 76 -3.59 1.40 -1.22
C ALA A 76 -5.08 1.33 -1.54
N ALA A 77 -5.49 0.35 -2.35
CA ALA A 77 -6.89 0.15 -2.67
C ALA A 77 -7.71 -0.25 -1.42
N LEU A 78 -7.22 -1.19 -0.60
CA LEU A 78 -7.91 -1.64 0.61
C LEU A 78 -8.14 -0.49 1.60
N VAL A 79 -7.09 0.29 1.89
CA VAL A 79 -7.20 1.47 2.75
C VAL A 79 -8.11 2.52 2.12
N GLY A 80 -8.00 2.77 0.80
CA GLY A 80 -8.89 3.68 0.07
C GLY A 80 -10.37 3.32 0.26
N TYR A 81 -10.72 2.03 0.17
CA TYR A 81 -12.07 1.55 0.43
C TYR A 81 -12.55 1.78 1.88
N THR A 82 -11.64 1.90 2.86
CA THR A 82 -12.03 2.26 4.24
C THR A 82 -12.39 3.73 4.38
N LEU A 83 -11.73 4.60 3.61
CA LEU A 83 -11.84 6.06 3.71
C LEU A 83 -12.94 6.63 2.81
N ASP A 84 -13.15 6.04 1.64
CA ASP A 84 -14.04 6.59 0.62
C ASP A 84 -15.52 6.27 0.86
N GLY A 85 -16.36 7.28 0.63
CA GLY A 85 -17.80 7.11 0.39
C GLY A 85 -18.02 6.52 -1.00
N SER A 86 -17.76 5.23 -1.15
CA SER A 86 -17.79 4.52 -2.44
C SER A 86 -19.08 4.76 -3.24
N THR A 87 -18.94 5.28 -4.47
CA THR A 87 -20.08 5.69 -5.33
C THR A 87 -20.55 4.63 -6.31
N SER A 88 -19.76 3.57 -6.56
CA SER A 88 -20.14 2.44 -7.41
C SER A 88 -20.47 1.20 -6.59
N ALA A 89 -21.43 0.38 -7.05
CA ALA A 89 -21.88 -0.82 -6.34
C ALA A 89 -20.74 -1.79 -5.97
N ASN A 90 -19.78 -1.97 -6.88
CA ASN A 90 -18.60 -2.83 -6.66
C ASN A 90 -17.64 -2.24 -5.61
N ALA A 91 -17.45 -0.91 -5.62
CA ALA A 91 -16.65 -0.25 -4.60
C ALA A 91 -17.35 -0.29 -3.23
N SER A 92 -18.67 -0.13 -3.18
CA SER A 92 -19.45 -0.27 -1.93
C SER A 92 -19.36 -1.68 -1.35
N GLN A 93 -19.36 -2.72 -2.21
CA GLN A 93 -19.17 -4.10 -1.78
C GLN A 93 -17.77 -4.32 -1.20
N MET A 94 -16.70 -3.86 -1.88
CA MET A 94 -15.34 -3.99 -1.33
C MET A 94 -15.14 -3.17 -0.06
N ALA A 95 -15.76 -2.01 0.07
CA ALA A 95 -15.69 -1.19 1.27
C ALA A 95 -16.31 -1.89 2.49
N PHE A 96 -17.30 -2.77 2.32
CA PHE A 96 -17.81 -3.59 3.43
C PHE A 96 -16.74 -4.57 3.95
N TYR A 97 -16.02 -5.25 3.06
CA TYR A 97 -14.96 -6.17 3.46
C TYR A 97 -13.74 -5.45 4.02
N ALA A 98 -13.28 -4.39 3.33
CA ALA A 98 -12.06 -3.66 3.71
C ALA A 98 -12.16 -2.99 5.08
N ARG A 99 -13.34 -2.48 5.48
CA ARG A 99 -13.54 -1.84 6.79
C ARG A 99 -13.41 -2.79 7.98
N ASN A 100 -13.51 -4.10 7.77
CA ASN A 100 -13.34 -5.10 8.81
C ASN A 100 -11.89 -5.59 8.94
N LEU A 101 -10.98 -5.11 8.09
CA LEU A 101 -9.58 -5.49 8.11
C LEU A 101 -8.76 -4.47 8.89
N SER A 102 -7.91 -4.94 9.81
CA SER A 102 -6.81 -4.13 10.32
C SER A 102 -5.71 -4.01 9.26
N HIS A 103 -4.79 -3.04 9.42
CA HIS A 103 -3.59 -2.97 8.58
C HIS A 103 -2.77 -4.27 8.62
N ASP A 104 -2.76 -4.96 9.77
CA ASP A 104 -2.07 -6.25 9.92
C ASP A 104 -2.76 -7.35 9.09
N ASP A 105 -4.09 -7.38 9.08
CA ASP A 105 -4.85 -8.32 8.26
C ASP A 105 -4.62 -8.07 6.76
N MET A 106 -4.57 -6.80 6.35
CA MET A 106 -4.26 -6.42 4.97
C MET A 106 -2.87 -6.94 4.56
N ASP A 107 -1.87 -6.77 5.43
CA ASP A 107 -0.50 -7.23 5.19
C ASP A 107 -0.42 -8.77 5.11
N ASN A 108 -1.12 -9.48 5.98
CA ASN A 108 -1.21 -10.94 5.92
C ASN A 108 -1.90 -11.41 4.62
N ILE A 109 -3.00 -10.77 4.21
CA ILE A 109 -3.68 -11.08 2.95
C ILE A 109 -2.74 -10.86 1.75
N ILE A 110 -2.00 -9.77 1.74
CA ILE A 110 -1.02 -9.47 0.68
C ILE A 110 0.11 -10.50 0.71
N ALA A 111 0.60 -10.89 1.88
CA ALA A 111 1.60 -11.95 2.04
C ALA A 111 1.12 -13.26 1.42
N TYR A 112 -0.14 -13.65 1.65
CA TYR A 112 -0.72 -14.84 1.01
C TYR A 112 -0.71 -14.75 -0.52
N ILE A 113 -1.07 -13.58 -1.09
CA ILE A 113 -1.18 -13.38 -2.54
C ILE A 113 0.20 -13.31 -3.21
N LYS A 114 1.18 -12.66 -2.57
CA LYS A 114 2.47 -12.31 -3.18
C LYS A 114 3.63 -13.19 -2.72
N GLY A 115 3.44 -13.96 -1.65
CA GLY A 115 4.50 -14.71 -0.97
C GLY A 115 5.03 -13.95 0.25
N GLY A 116 5.42 -14.67 1.30
CA GLY A 116 5.79 -14.08 2.60
C GLY A 116 7.03 -13.17 2.60
N ASN A 117 7.83 -13.17 1.53
CA ASN A 117 9.03 -12.34 1.37
C ASN A 117 8.76 -11.01 0.64
N PHE A 118 7.52 -10.73 0.23
CA PHE A 118 7.21 -9.56 -0.60
C PHE A 118 7.70 -8.23 0.01
N ALA A 119 7.64 -8.07 1.34
CA ALA A 119 8.08 -6.86 2.03
C ALA A 119 9.59 -6.63 1.94
N VAL A 120 10.38 -7.71 1.94
CA VAL A 120 11.84 -7.65 1.75
C VAL A 120 12.15 -7.31 0.30
N ASP A 121 11.45 -7.94 -0.65
CA ASP A 121 11.66 -7.70 -2.08
C ASP A 121 11.38 -6.24 -2.45
N LEU A 122 10.39 -5.62 -1.81
CA LEU A 122 10.09 -4.19 -1.95
C LEU A 122 11.18 -3.30 -1.37
N GLN A 123 11.65 -3.60 -0.16
CA GLN A 123 12.75 -2.84 0.44
C GLN A 123 14.02 -2.93 -0.41
N VAL A 124 14.33 -4.10 -0.96
CA VAL A 124 15.45 -4.29 -1.88
C VAL A 124 15.24 -3.47 -3.15
N LYS A 125 14.02 -3.48 -3.71
CA LYS A 125 13.69 -2.68 -4.89
C LYS A 125 13.86 -1.18 -4.64
N ASP A 126 13.40 -0.66 -3.50
CA ASP A 126 13.56 0.75 -3.13
C ASP A 126 15.03 1.15 -2.95
N LEU A 127 15.87 0.23 -2.46
CA LEU A 127 17.32 0.45 -2.33
C LEU A 127 18.06 0.40 -3.68
N LEU A 128 17.49 -0.28 -4.68
CA LEU A 128 18.09 -0.50 -5.99
C LEU A 128 17.55 0.44 -7.08
N GLU A 129 16.36 1.04 -6.88
CA GLU A 129 15.86 2.09 -7.76
C GLU A 129 16.73 3.34 -7.62
N GLU A 130 17.54 3.63 -8.65
CA GLU A 130 18.27 4.89 -8.76
C GLU A 130 17.29 6.06 -8.71
N GLU A 131 17.62 7.11 -7.94
CA GLU A 131 16.80 8.31 -7.89
C GLU A 131 16.53 8.82 -9.32
N PRO A 132 15.29 9.23 -9.65
CA PRO A 132 14.99 9.77 -10.96
C PRO A 132 15.95 10.93 -11.25
N PRO A 133 16.52 11.02 -12.46
CA PRO A 133 17.55 12.00 -12.77
C PRO A 133 17.07 13.39 -12.37
N GLN A 134 17.85 14.06 -11.51
CA GLN A 134 17.44 15.34 -10.93
C GLN A 134 17.08 16.31 -12.05
N LYS A 135 15.84 16.81 -12.00
CA LYS A 135 15.40 17.88 -12.91
C LYS A 135 16.26 19.10 -12.60
N THR A 136 16.95 19.62 -13.62
CA THR A 136 17.60 20.92 -13.51
C THR A 136 16.56 22.00 -13.19
N LYS A 137 17.00 23.18 -12.70
CA LYS A 137 16.12 24.33 -12.40
C LYS A 137 15.22 24.77 -13.57
N HIS A 138 15.40 24.20 -14.77
CA HIS A 138 14.63 24.44 -15.99
C HIS A 138 13.78 23.25 -16.46
N ASN A 139 13.48 22.25 -15.60
CA ASN A 139 12.68 21.07 -15.94
C ASN A 139 13.26 20.18 -17.06
N THR A 140 14.56 20.26 -17.33
CA THR A 140 15.26 19.34 -18.25
C THR A 140 16.00 18.26 -17.48
N PHE A 141 15.86 17.01 -17.91
CA PHE A 141 16.61 15.86 -17.39
C PHE A 141 18.06 15.93 -17.90
N LEU A 142 19.03 15.70 -17.01
CA LEU A 142 20.43 15.53 -17.41
C LEU A 142 20.57 14.19 -18.15
N LYS A 143 21.19 14.22 -19.34
CA LYS A 143 21.48 13.05 -20.17
C LYS A 143 22.78 12.40 -19.72
#